data_AF-A0A0E9MJU5-F1
#
_entry.id   AF-A0A0E9MJU5-F1
#
_cell.length_a   1.000
_cell.length_b   1.000
_cell.length_c   1.000
_cell.angle_alpha   90.00
_cell.angle_beta   90.00
_cell.angle_gamma   90.00
#
_symmetry.space_group_name_H-M   'P 1'
#
loop_
_entity.id
_entity.type
_entity.pdbx_description
1 polymer ?
#
loop_
_entity_poly.entity_id
_entity_poly.type
_entity_poly.pdbx_seq_one_letter_code
_entity_poly.pdbx_strand_id
1 'polypeptide(L)'
;MEKIGPWSISALLATLVLLFAFQGEAFLRQPLVIALLAVPILIQVFFNSALAYWLNRVVGEKHNVACPSALIGASNFFELAVAAAISLFGLESGAALATVVGVLIEVPVMLLVVKVVNRSKGWYEAGLTN
;
A
#
# COMPACT_ATOMS: atom_id res chain seq x y z
N MET A 1 1.84 -20.50 16.03
CA MET A 1 1.81 -19.10 15.58
C MET A 1 0.42 -18.46 15.60
N GLU A 2 -0.68 -19.24 15.63
CA GLU A 2 -2.07 -18.72 15.61
C GLU A 2 -2.45 -17.77 16.77
N LYS A 3 -1.78 -17.87 17.92
CA LYS A 3 -2.08 -17.00 19.07
C LYS A 3 -1.51 -15.57 18.97
N ILE A 4 -0.53 -15.32 18.09
CA ILE A 4 0.18 -14.02 18.00
C ILE A 4 -0.38 -13.14 16.88
N GLY A 5 -0.96 -13.74 15.83
CA GLY A 5 -1.55 -13.04 14.69
C GLY A 5 -2.53 -11.92 15.10
N PRO A 6 -3.51 -12.18 15.99
CA PRO A 6 -4.45 -11.15 16.44
C PRO A 6 -3.78 -9.99 17.17
N TRP A 7 -2.72 -10.25 17.95
CA TRP A 7 -1.98 -9.22 18.68
C TRP A 7 -1.16 -8.33 17.74
N SER A 8 -0.55 -8.91 16.70
CA SER A 8 0.19 -8.16 15.69
C SER A 8 -0.72 -7.19 14.94
N ILE A 9 -1.87 -7.68 14.44
CA ILE A 9 -2.85 -6.85 13.74
C ILE A 9 -3.38 -5.76 14.67
N SER A 10 -3.65 -6.09 15.94
CA SER A 10 -4.12 -5.10 16.91
C SER A 10 -3.08 -4.01 17.19
N ALA A 11 -1.80 -4.37 17.34
CA ALA A 11 -0.72 -3.40 17.54
C ALA A 11 -0.49 -2.50 16.31
N LEU A 12 -0.61 -3.08 15.12
CA LEU A 12 -0.47 -2.37 13.84
C LEU A 12 -1.61 -1.35 13.66
N LEU A 13 -2.85 -1.77 13.91
CA LEU A 13 -4.03 -0.89 13.90
C LEU A 13 -3.96 0.19 14.99
N ALA A 14 -3.53 -0.16 16.20
CA ALA A 14 -3.37 0.82 17.28
C ALA A 14 -2.33 1.88 16.92
N THR A 15 -1.20 1.47 16.33
CA THR A 15 -0.16 2.39 15.85
C THR A 15 -0.72 3.32 14.78
N LEU A 16 -1.47 2.78 13.81
CA LEU A 16 -2.14 3.55 12.79
C LEU A 16 -3.06 4.62 13.39
N VAL A 17 -3.94 4.23 14.32
CA VAL A 17 -4.86 5.15 14.99
C VAL A 17 -4.12 6.26 15.74
N LEU A 18 -3.05 5.93 16.47
CA LEU A 18 -2.25 6.92 17.20
C LEU A 18 -1.57 7.92 16.26
N LEU A 19 -1.00 7.43 15.15
CA LEU A 19 -0.37 8.29 14.16
C LEU A 19 -1.38 9.28 13.55
N PHE A 20 -2.60 8.83 13.26
CA PHE A 20 -3.68 9.72 12.81
C PHE A 20 -4.11 10.71 13.86
N ALA A 21 -4.26 10.28 15.11
CA ALA A 21 -4.64 11.15 16.21
C ALA A 21 -3.61 12.28 16.40
N PHE A 22 -2.32 11.97 16.31
CA PHE A 22 -1.26 12.96 16.49
C PHE A 22 -1.03 13.87 15.28
N GLN A 23 -1.28 13.40 14.06
CA GLN A 23 -1.06 14.19 12.85
C GLN A 23 -2.33 14.87 12.30
N GLY A 24 -3.50 14.65 12.89
CA GLY A 24 -4.79 15.13 12.36
C GLY A 24 -4.86 16.65 12.08
N GLU A 25 -4.26 17.49 12.91
CA GLU A 25 -4.18 18.94 12.67
C GLU A 25 -3.35 19.28 11.42
N ALA A 26 -2.24 18.58 11.20
CA ALA A 26 -1.40 18.78 10.02
C ALA A 26 -2.13 18.36 8.73
N PHE A 27 -2.93 17.30 8.80
CA PHE A 27 -3.81 16.86 7.70
C PHE A 27 -4.78 17.96 7.26
N LEU A 28 -5.38 18.69 8.20
CA LEU A 28 -6.33 19.77 7.91
C LEU A 28 -5.63 21.03 7.36
N ARG A 29 -4.42 21.32 7.84
CA ARG A 29 -3.69 22.55 7.47
C ARG A 29 -2.99 22.48 6.12
N GLN A 30 -2.61 21.29 5.64
CA GLN A 30 -1.76 21.12 4.45
C GLN A 30 -2.37 20.20 3.37
N PRO A 31 -3.59 20.45 2.88
CA PRO A 31 -4.25 19.58 1.90
C PRO A 31 -3.50 19.50 0.56
N LEU A 32 -2.84 20.60 0.16
CA LEU A 32 -2.02 20.65 -1.06
C LEU A 32 -0.81 19.72 -1.00
N VAL A 33 -0.15 19.62 0.16
CA VAL A 33 1.00 18.73 0.36
C VAL A 33 0.55 17.27 0.27
N ILE A 34 -0.59 16.95 0.88
CA ILE A 34 -1.20 15.62 0.82
C ILE A 34 -1.52 15.24 -0.62
N ALA A 35 -2.14 16.14 -1.39
CA ALA A 35 -2.41 15.90 -2.80
C ALA A 35 -1.13 15.68 -3.62
N LEU A 36 -0.09 16.49 -3.37
CA LEU A 36 1.21 16.36 -4.02
C LEU A 36 1.90 15.02 -3.71
N LEU A 37 1.75 14.51 -2.49
CA LEU A 37 2.25 13.19 -2.08
C LEU A 37 1.38 12.05 -2.63
N ALA A 38 0.07 12.26 -2.76
CA ALA A 38 -0.86 11.25 -3.24
C ALA A 38 -0.59 10.84 -4.70
N VAL A 39 -0.35 11.82 -5.57
CA VAL A 39 -0.11 11.59 -7.00
C VAL A 39 1.02 10.57 -7.26
N PRO A 40 2.25 10.75 -6.74
CA PRO A 40 3.33 9.80 -6.98
C PRO A 40 3.05 8.42 -6.37
N ILE A 41 2.40 8.35 -5.20
CA ILE A 41 2.03 7.08 -4.57
C ILE A 41 1.01 6.32 -5.43
N LEU A 42 0.00 7.01 -5.95
CA LEU A 42 -0.99 6.41 -6.85
C LEU A 42 -0.32 5.86 -8.11
N ILE A 43 0.53 6.68 -8.74
CA ILE A 43 1.27 6.26 -9.94
C ILE A 43 2.12 5.03 -9.62
N GLN A 44 2.86 5.04 -8.51
CA GLN A 44 3.69 3.92 -8.09
C GLN A 44 2.87 2.64 -7.91
N VAL A 45 1.78 2.69 -7.15
CA VAL A 45 0.98 1.49 -6.84
C VAL A 45 0.35 0.91 -8.11
N PHE A 46 -0.24 1.75 -8.96
CA PHE A 46 -0.84 1.27 -10.21
C PHE A 46 0.22 0.77 -11.20
N PHE A 47 1.33 1.49 -11.34
CA PHE A 47 2.40 1.10 -12.25
C PHE A 47 3.05 -0.22 -11.82
N ASN A 48 3.46 -0.33 -10.56
CA ASN A 48 4.14 -1.52 -10.05
C ASN A 48 3.21 -2.73 -10.05
N SER A 49 1.94 -2.57 -9.65
CA SER A 49 0.98 -3.68 -9.68
C SER A 49 0.67 -4.13 -11.10
N ALA A 50 0.46 -3.20 -12.04
CA ALA A 50 0.20 -3.53 -13.44
C ALA A 50 1.42 -4.19 -14.09
N LEU A 51 2.62 -3.66 -13.85
CA LEU A 51 3.87 -4.22 -14.35
C LEU A 51 4.10 -5.63 -13.80
N ALA A 52 4.00 -5.82 -12.49
CA ALA A 52 4.16 -7.12 -11.87
C ALA A 52 3.10 -8.11 -12.35
N TYR A 53 1.83 -7.70 -12.45
CA TYR A 53 0.76 -8.55 -12.96
C TYR A 53 0.98 -8.96 -14.42
N TRP A 54 1.45 -8.02 -15.25
CA TRP A 54 1.79 -8.29 -16.64
C TRP A 54 3.00 -9.22 -16.78
N LEU A 55 4.07 -8.99 -16.01
CA LEU A 55 5.26 -9.85 -16.01
C LEU A 55 4.91 -11.29 -15.59
N ASN A 56 4.09 -11.46 -14.55
CA ASN A 56 3.61 -12.78 -14.15
C ASN A 56 2.86 -13.48 -15.30
N ARG A 57 2.08 -12.73 -16.09
CA ARG A 57 1.40 -13.28 -17.28
C ARG A 57 2.38 -13.71 -18.36
N VAL A 58 3.41 -12.91 -18.64
CA VAL A 58 4.44 -13.22 -19.65
C VAL A 58 5.22 -14.48 -19.27
N VAL A 59 5.49 -14.67 -17.97
CA VAL A 59 6.18 -15.86 -17.45
C VAL A 59 5.29 -17.11 -17.42
N GLY A 60 3.97 -16.95 -17.60
CA GLY A 60 3.02 -18.07 -17.61
C GLY A 60 2.45 -18.42 -16.23
N GLU A 61 2.62 -17.57 -15.24
CA GLU A 61 2.16 -17.83 -13.87
C GLU A 61 0.63 -17.84 -13.78
N LYS A 62 0.11 -18.79 -13.00
CA LYS A 62 -1.32 -18.90 -12.75
C LYS A 62 -1.84 -17.67 -12.00
N HIS A 63 -3.10 -17.29 -12.26
CA HIS A 63 -3.73 -16.11 -11.64
C HIS A 63 -3.65 -16.11 -10.10
N ASN A 64 -3.77 -17.30 -9.49
CA ASN A 64 -3.70 -17.48 -8.03
C ASN A 64 -2.32 -17.18 -7.42
N VAL A 65 -1.26 -17.14 -8.23
CA VAL A 65 0.10 -16.72 -7.84
C VAL A 65 0.36 -15.28 -8.27
N ALA A 66 -0.05 -14.95 -9.50
CA ALA A 66 0.15 -13.63 -10.09
C ALA A 66 -0.54 -12.50 -9.32
N CYS A 67 -1.75 -12.73 -8.79
CA CYS A 67 -2.50 -11.72 -8.04
C CYS A 67 -1.80 -11.34 -6.72
N PRO A 68 -1.46 -12.28 -5.82
CA PRO A 68 -0.64 -11.96 -4.64
C PRO A 68 0.73 -11.38 -4.99
N SER A 69 1.39 -11.91 -6.02
CA SER A 69 2.71 -11.43 -6.48
C SER A 69 2.65 -9.96 -6.92
N ALA A 70 1.63 -9.56 -7.69
CA ALA A 70 1.44 -8.19 -8.13
C ALA A 70 1.20 -7.22 -6.96
N LEU A 71 0.49 -7.66 -5.92
CA LEU A 71 0.26 -6.85 -4.73
C LEU A 71 1.54 -6.72 -3.91
N ILE A 72 2.30 -7.80 -3.72
CA ILE A 72 3.59 -7.76 -3.01
C ILE A 72 4.55 -6.78 -3.72
N GLY A 73 4.63 -6.84 -5.05
CA GLY A 73 5.48 -5.94 -5.83
C GLY A 73 5.07 -4.46 -5.79
N ALA A 74 3.80 -4.17 -5.47
CA ALA A 74 3.29 -2.81 -5.37
C ALA A 74 3.29 -2.25 -3.92
N SER A 75 3.33 -3.13 -2.92
CA SER A 75 3.19 -2.77 -1.50
C SER A 75 4.44 -2.11 -0.93
N ASN A 76 4.25 -1.11 -0.09
CA ASN A 76 5.31 -0.50 0.73
C ASN A 76 5.13 -0.86 2.20
N PHE A 77 6.24 -0.99 2.92
CA PHE A 77 6.22 -1.32 4.35
C PHE A 77 6.24 -0.05 5.21
N PHE A 78 5.07 0.59 5.32
CA PHE A 78 4.98 1.90 5.94
C PHE A 78 5.19 1.90 7.45
N GLU A 79 4.82 0.86 8.17
CA GLU A 79 5.00 0.81 9.62
C GLU A 79 6.47 1.02 10.00
N LEU A 80 7.38 0.39 9.24
CA LEU A 80 8.82 0.62 9.37
C LEU A 80 9.23 2.00 8.88
N ALA A 81 8.63 2.50 7.78
CA ALA A 81 8.93 3.82 7.24
C ALA A 81 8.57 4.94 8.23
N VAL A 82 7.40 4.84 8.89
CA VAL A 82 6.95 5.77 9.92
C VAL A 82 7.88 5.69 11.14
N ALA A 83 8.21 4.49 11.61
CA ALA A 83 9.14 4.31 12.72
C ALA A 83 10.50 4.97 12.43
N ALA A 84 11.04 4.76 11.22
CA ALA A 84 12.28 5.39 10.78
C ALA A 84 12.16 6.92 10.67
N ALA A 85 11.07 7.43 10.08
CA ALA A 85 10.85 8.85 9.91
C ALA A 85 10.73 9.59 11.25
N ILE A 86 9.97 9.04 12.21
CA ILE A 86 9.84 9.59 13.56
C ILE A 86 11.19 9.54 14.28
N SER A 87 11.92 8.44 14.16
CA SER A 87 13.20 8.26 14.86
C SER A 87 14.29 9.21 14.35
N LEU A 88 14.29 9.54 13.06
CA LEU A 88 15.32 10.38 12.43
C LEU A 88 14.94 11.86 12.38
N PHE A 89 13.67 12.18 12.13
CA PHE A 89 13.21 13.53 11.85
C PHE A 89 12.23 14.07 12.90
N GLY A 90 11.75 13.23 13.82
CA GLY A 90 10.76 13.60 14.83
C GLY A 90 9.32 13.52 14.33
N LEU A 91 8.38 13.55 15.28
CA LEU A 91 6.94 13.35 15.06
C LEU A 91 6.30 14.47 14.23
N GLU A 92 6.73 15.71 14.43
CA GLU A 92 6.17 16.90 13.77
C GLU A 92 6.81 17.20 12.40
N SER A 93 7.71 16.34 11.94
CA SER A 93 8.37 16.54 10.64
C SER A 93 7.44 16.25 9.47
N GLY A 94 7.66 16.95 8.35
CA GLY A 94 6.99 16.65 7.08
C GLY A 94 7.29 15.22 6.57
N ALA A 95 8.42 14.64 6.96
CA ALA A 95 8.76 13.25 6.65
C ALA A 95 7.85 12.25 7.39
N ALA A 96 7.64 12.45 8.69
CA ALA A 96 6.69 11.66 9.46
C ALA A 96 5.25 11.82 8.92
N LEU A 97 4.86 13.04 8.56
CA LEU A 97 3.56 13.29 7.91
C LEU A 97 3.41 12.52 6.60
N ALA A 98 4.42 12.58 5.72
CA ALA A 98 4.38 11.91 4.43
C ALA A 98 4.21 10.39 4.53
N THR A 99 4.88 9.76 5.50
CA THR A 99 4.78 8.30 5.71
C THR A 99 3.39 7.86 6.19
N VAL A 100 2.74 8.64 7.06
CA VAL A 100 1.39 8.35 7.56
C VAL A 100 0.33 8.61 6.49
N VAL A 101 0.46 9.73 5.76
CA VAL A 101 -0.37 10.04 4.59
C VAL A 101 -0.29 8.91 3.56
N GLY A 102 0.91 8.37 3.33
CA GLY A 102 1.11 7.29 2.38
C GLY A 102 0.27 6.05 2.69
N VAL A 103 0.17 5.66 3.96
CA VAL A 103 -0.67 4.51 4.37
C VAL A 103 -2.14 4.73 4.05
N LEU A 104 -2.68 5.92 4.33
CA LEU A 104 -4.10 6.20 4.04
C LEU A 104 -4.45 6.08 2.58
N ILE A 105 -3.50 6.40 1.72
CA ILE A 105 -3.73 6.42 0.28
C ILE A 105 -3.49 5.02 -0.27
N GLU A 106 -2.39 4.37 0.12
CA GLU A 106 -2.02 3.08 -0.41
C GLU A 106 -3.01 1.98 -0.05
N VAL A 107 -3.46 1.89 1.22
CA VAL A 107 -4.31 0.77 1.65
C VAL A 107 -5.62 0.69 0.86
N PRO A 108 -6.40 1.78 0.68
CA PRO A 108 -7.60 1.77 -0.18
C PRO A 108 -7.29 1.47 -1.65
N VAL A 109 -6.18 2.00 -2.17
CA VAL A 109 -5.78 1.80 -3.57
C VAL A 109 -5.39 0.34 -3.81
N MET A 110 -4.68 -0.28 -2.87
CA MET A 110 -4.36 -1.70 -2.88
C MET A 110 -5.63 -2.56 -2.87
N LEU A 111 -6.61 -2.26 -2.01
CA LEU A 111 -7.91 -2.95 -2.02
C LEU A 111 -8.63 -2.80 -3.36
N LEU A 112 -8.52 -1.63 -4.01
CA LEU A 112 -9.05 -1.40 -5.34
C LEU A 112 -8.32 -2.22 -6.41
N VAL A 113 -6.98 -2.30 -6.36
CA VAL A 113 -6.17 -3.13 -7.24
C VAL A 113 -6.52 -4.61 -7.07
N VAL A 114 -6.65 -5.11 -5.84
CA VAL A 114 -7.12 -6.49 -5.56
C VAL A 114 -8.45 -6.75 -6.27
N LYS A 115 -9.40 -5.82 -6.13
CA LYS A 115 -10.72 -5.93 -6.75
C LYS A 115 -10.65 -5.95 -8.28
N VAL A 116 -9.79 -5.12 -8.87
CA VAL A 116 -9.56 -5.07 -10.32
C VAL A 116 -8.94 -6.37 -10.82
N VAL A 117 -7.88 -6.84 -10.17
CA VAL A 117 -7.15 -8.07 -10.53
C VAL A 117 -8.04 -9.31 -10.41
N ASN A 118 -8.88 -9.37 -9.38
CA ASN A 118 -9.86 -10.47 -9.24
C ASN A 118 -10.92 -10.43 -10.34
N ARG A 119 -11.34 -9.25 -10.78
CA ARG A 119 -12.30 -9.09 -11.90
C ARG A 119 -11.67 -9.40 -13.26
N SER A 120 -10.36 -9.18 -13.43
CA SER A 120 -9.64 -9.46 -14.69
C SER A 120 -9.24 -10.93 -14.88
N LYS A 121 -9.64 -11.84 -13.97
CA LYS A 121 -9.27 -13.26 -14.01
C LYS A 121 -9.55 -13.92 -15.37
N GLY A 122 -10.74 -13.72 -15.95
CA GLY A 122 -11.10 -14.32 -17.23
C GLY A 122 -10.21 -13.88 -18.40
N TRP A 123 -9.85 -12.59 -18.45
CA TRP A 123 -8.92 -12.05 -19.46
C TRP A 123 -7.50 -12.56 -19.26
N TYR A 124 -7.09 -12.74 -18.01
CA TYR A 124 -5.76 -13.21 -17.65
C TYR A 124 -5.59 -14.69 -18.06
N GLU A 125 -6.55 -15.55 -17.71
CA GLU A 125 -6.52 -16.98 -18.01
C GLU A 125 -6.66 -17.27 -19.50
N ALA A 126 -7.47 -16.51 -20.25
CA ALA A 126 -7.58 -16.63 -21.70
C ALA A 126 -6.25 -16.37 -22.45
N GLY A 127 -5.30 -15.69 -21.81
CA GLY A 127 -3.96 -15.46 -22.37
C GLY A 127 -2.95 -16.56 -22.16
N LEU A 128 -3.23 -17.48 -21.23
CA LEU A 128 -2.33 -18.56 -20.83
C LEU A 128 -2.64 -19.89 -21.52
N THR A 129 -3.78 -19.97 -22.21
CA THR A 129 -4.25 -21.17 -22.93
C THR A 129 -3.67 -21.33 -24.34
N ASN A 130 -2.46 -20.81 -24.60
CA ASN A 130 -1.71 -21.07 -25.84
C ASN A 130 -0.54 -22.02 -25.56
#